data_AF-A0A7C3CPZ3-F1
#
_entry.id   AF-A0A7C3CPZ3-F1
#
_cell.length_a   1.000
_cell.length_b   1.000
_cell.length_c   1.000
_cell.angle_alpha   90.00
_cell.angle_beta   90.00
_cell.angle_gamma   90.00
#
_symmetry.space_group_name_H-M   'P 1'
#
loop_
_entity.id
_entity.type
_entity.pdbx_description
1 polymer ?
#
loop_
_entity_poly.entity_id
_entity_poly.type
_entity_poly.pdbx_seq_one_letter_code
_entity_poly.pdbx_strand_id
1 'polypeptide(L)'
;MIKREVVMPVELAEEISEIVHKEGYTALKDAFPYKNLPPVIFLSREEAEALIVLAIIEKKKAWLKYPNYDDENPDYDEKHAEMFDDIQMGIYEKTIYYVESAFKKDEFSDVIKG
;
A
#
# COMPACT_ATOMS: atom_id res chain seq x y z
N MET A 1 -13.83 15.22 11.84
CA MET A 1 -13.36 14.44 10.69
C MET A 1 -14.03 13.08 10.73
N ILE A 2 -14.67 12.64 9.65
CA ILE A 2 -15.35 11.33 9.61
C ILE A 2 -14.30 10.28 9.24
N LYS A 3 -14.13 9.26 10.08
CA LYS A 3 -13.32 8.08 9.76
C LYS A 3 -14.23 6.94 9.30
N ARG A 4 -13.76 6.14 8.35
CA ARG A 4 -14.41 4.92 7.87
C ARG A 4 -13.63 3.71 8.35
N GLU A 5 -14.37 2.66 8.66
CA GLU A 5 -13.83 1.37 9.01
C GLU A 5 -13.25 0.70 7.75
N VAL A 6 -11.99 0.30 7.81
CA VAL A 6 -11.31 -0.45 6.76
C VAL A 6 -10.84 -1.77 7.36
N VAL A 7 -11.42 -2.87 6.87
CA VAL A 7 -11.06 -4.22 7.31
C VAL A 7 -10.03 -4.78 6.35
N MET A 8 -8.84 -5.11 6.84
CA MET A 8 -7.74 -5.65 6.04
C MET A 8 -7.04 -6.82 6.76
N PRO A 9 -6.31 -7.69 6.04
CA PRO A 9 -5.52 -8.75 6.64
C PRO A 9 -4.54 -8.17 7.67
N VAL A 10 -4.35 -8.91 8.77
CA VAL A 10 -3.45 -8.48 9.85
C VAL A 10 -2.04 -8.30 9.30
N GLU A 11 -1.58 -9.23 8.46
CA GLU A 11 -0.25 -9.20 7.87
C GLU A 11 -0.02 -7.92 7.05
N LEU A 12 -1.03 -7.49 6.29
CA LEU A 12 -0.96 -6.24 5.53
C LEU A 12 -0.92 -5.01 6.44
N ALA A 13 -1.75 -4.99 7.49
CA ALA A 13 -1.77 -3.88 8.44
C ALA A 13 -0.45 -3.76 9.21
N GLU A 14 0.13 -4.89 9.60
CA GLU A 14 1.44 -4.96 10.27
C GLU A 14 2.55 -4.48 9.34
N GLU A 15 2.60 -4.97 8.10
CA GLU A 15 3.61 -4.56 7.11
C GLU A 15 3.55 -3.05 6.82
N ILE A 16 2.35 -2.50 6.62
CA ILE A 16 2.16 -1.06 6.44
C ILE A 16 2.58 -0.29 7.69
N SER A 17 2.24 -0.78 8.89
CA SER A 17 2.64 -0.15 10.15
C SER A 17 4.17 -0.10 10.27
N GLU A 18 4.85 -1.18 9.93
CA GLU A 18 6.31 -1.23 9.93
C GLU A 18 6.92 -0.19 8.99
N ILE A 19 6.37 -0.04 7.78
CA ILE A 19 6.81 0.97 6.81
C ILE A 19 6.56 2.38 7.36
N VAL A 20 5.36 2.66 7.87
CA VAL A 20 4.99 3.96 8.44
C VAL A 20 5.94 4.38 9.56
N HIS A 21 6.26 3.46 10.47
CA HIS A 21 7.17 3.73 11.57
C HIS A 21 8.64 3.84 11.14
N LYS A 22 9.09 2.97 10.22
CA LYS A 22 10.47 2.96 9.71
C LYS A 22 10.79 4.24 8.94
N GLU A 23 9.88 4.67 8.07
CA GLU A 23 10.06 5.84 7.19
C GLU A 23 9.58 7.14 7.86
N GLY A 24 8.88 7.04 9.00
CA GLY A 24 8.44 8.19 9.78
C GLY A 24 7.26 8.96 9.18
N TYR A 25 6.39 8.31 8.39
CA TYR A 25 5.28 8.94 7.69
C TYR A 25 4.20 9.49 8.65
N THR A 26 4.29 10.79 8.96
CA THR A 26 3.43 11.45 9.95
C THR A 26 1.95 11.47 9.59
N ALA A 27 1.61 11.48 8.30
CA ALA A 27 0.22 11.49 7.82
C ALA A 27 -0.56 10.21 8.18
N LEU A 28 0.15 9.11 8.49
CA LEU A 28 -0.44 7.81 8.79
C LEU A 28 -0.22 7.38 10.25
N LYS A 29 0.48 8.16 11.07
CA LYS A 29 0.81 7.78 12.46
C LYS A 29 -0.42 7.53 13.33
N ASP A 30 -1.50 8.28 13.11
CA ASP A 30 -2.72 8.12 13.92
C ASP A 30 -3.55 6.91 13.47
N ALA A 31 -3.45 6.53 12.19
CA ALA A 31 -4.08 5.34 11.63
C ALA A 31 -3.28 4.06 11.95
N PHE A 32 -1.95 4.18 12.04
CA PHE A 32 -1.01 3.11 12.36
C PHE A 32 -0.13 3.49 13.57
N PRO A 33 -0.70 3.56 14.78
CA PRO A 33 0.01 4.02 15.98
C PRO A 33 0.97 3.00 16.61
N TYR A 34 0.85 1.72 16.26
CA TYR A 34 1.67 0.63 16.80
C TYR A 34 1.84 -0.49 15.77
N LYS A 35 2.86 -1.35 15.98
CA LYS A 35 3.20 -2.43 15.05
C LYS A 35 2.17 -3.56 14.95
N ASN A 36 1.50 -3.91 16.04
CA ASN A 36 0.56 -5.03 16.10
C ASN A 36 -0.88 -4.52 16.05
N LEU A 37 -1.37 -4.18 14.86
CA LEU A 37 -2.69 -3.60 14.70
C LEU A 37 -3.79 -4.66 14.70
N PRO A 38 -5.00 -4.32 15.20
CA PRO A 38 -6.17 -5.13 14.92
C PRO A 38 -6.42 -5.15 13.39
N PRO A 39 -7.15 -6.16 12.87
CA PRO A 39 -7.50 -6.26 11.44
C PRO A 39 -8.42 -5.14 10.93
N VAL A 40 -8.80 -4.22 11.83
CA VAL A 40 -9.70 -3.10 11.56
C VAL A 40 -8.97 -1.81 11.86
N ILE A 41 -8.80 -0.98 10.84
CA ILE A 41 -8.25 0.37 10.99
C ILE A 41 -9.31 1.41 10.63
N PHE A 42 -9.16 2.61 11.18
CA PHE A 42 -10.09 3.72 10.93
C PHE A 42 -9.37 4.82 10.17
N LEU A 43 -9.79 5.06 8.93
CA LEU A 43 -9.18 6.05 8.04
C LEU A 43 -10.15 7.20 7.78
N SER A 44 -9.65 8.43 7.94
CA SER A 44 -10.22 9.60 7.27
C SER A 44 -9.95 9.53 5.77
N ARG A 45 -10.57 10.44 5.00
CA ARG A 45 -10.30 10.55 3.57
C ARG A 45 -8.85 10.93 3.31
N GLU A 46 -8.28 11.85 4.10
CA GLU A 46 -6.86 12.23 3.96
C GLU A 46 -5.91 11.07 4.30
N GLU A 47 -6.20 10.30 5.36
CA GLU A 47 -5.39 9.12 5.72
C GLU A 47 -5.52 8.01 4.66
N ALA A 48 -6.71 7.81 4.07
CA ALA A 48 -6.91 6.86 2.98
C ALA A 48 -6.12 7.24 1.72
N GLU A 49 -6.13 8.53 1.34
CA GLU A 49 -5.32 9.04 0.24
C GLU A 49 -3.83 8.88 0.52
N ALA A 50 -3.37 9.24 1.73
CA ALA A 50 -1.98 9.05 2.14
C ALA A 50 -1.55 7.57 2.11
N LEU A 51 -2.46 6.66 2.45
CA LEU A 51 -2.21 5.23 2.42
C LEU A 51 -2.05 4.69 0.99
N ILE A 52 -2.88 5.16 0.07
CA ILE A 52 -2.73 4.86 -1.37
C ILE A 52 -1.41 5.41 -1.90
N VAL A 53 -1.02 6.62 -1.52
CA VAL A 53 0.27 7.21 -1.90
C VAL A 53 1.44 6.37 -1.39
N LEU A 54 1.37 5.87 -0.15
CA LEU A 54 2.38 4.95 0.39
C LEU A 54 2.50 3.68 -0.48
N ALA A 55 1.37 3.05 -0.81
CA ALA A 55 1.34 1.87 -1.66
C ALA A 55 1.99 2.12 -3.04
N ILE A 56 1.71 3.28 -3.66
CA ILE A 56 2.34 3.70 -4.92
C ILE A 56 3.85 3.87 -4.75
N ILE A 57 4.30 4.48 -3.65
CA ILE A 57 5.72 4.68 -3.35
C ILE A 57 6.44 3.33 -3.24
N GLU A 58 5.87 2.36 -2.52
CA GLU A 58 6.48 1.04 -2.36
C GLU A 58 6.55 0.30 -3.70
N LYS A 59 5.51 0.37 -4.54
CA LYS A 59 5.57 -0.15 -5.91
C LYS A 59 6.68 0.51 -6.73
N LYS A 60 6.82 1.84 -6.66
CA LYS A 60 7.88 2.58 -7.38
C LYS A 60 9.27 2.22 -6.84
N LYS A 61 9.44 2.00 -5.53
CA LYS A 61 10.70 1.49 -4.93
C LYS A 61 11.02 0.08 -5.42
N ALA A 62 10.02 -0.81 -5.50
CA ALA A 62 10.19 -2.16 -6.01
C ALA A 62 10.63 -2.14 -7.48
N TRP A 63 9.98 -1.31 -8.31
CA TRP A 63 10.35 -1.12 -9.71
C TRP A 63 11.82 -0.70 -9.88
N LEU A 64 12.29 0.25 -9.05
CA LEU A 64 13.69 0.69 -9.06
C LEU A 64 14.68 -0.40 -8.62
N LYS A 65 14.26 -1.31 -7.72
CA LYS A 65 15.11 -2.39 -7.21
C LYS A 65 15.12 -3.62 -8.13
N TYR A 66 13.99 -3.87 -8.80
CA TYR A 66 13.74 -5.06 -9.60
C TYR A 66 13.30 -4.64 -11.01
N PRO A 67 14.14 -3.92 -11.77
CA PRO A 67 13.73 -3.32 -13.04
C PRO A 67 13.45 -4.33 -14.16
N ASN A 68 13.93 -5.56 -14.01
CA ASN A 68 13.84 -6.62 -15.02
C ASN A 68 12.75 -7.65 -14.67
N TYR A 69 11.65 -7.20 -14.06
CA TYR A 69 10.55 -8.06 -13.62
C TYR A 69 9.61 -8.48 -14.77
N ASP A 70 9.63 -7.75 -15.88
CA ASP A 70 8.73 -7.91 -17.03
C ASP A 70 9.26 -9.01 -17.97
N ASP A 71 8.45 -10.03 -18.23
CA ASP A 71 8.82 -11.20 -19.04
C ASP A 71 8.92 -10.89 -20.55
N GLU A 72 8.45 -9.71 -20.96
CA GLU A 72 8.68 -9.16 -22.31
C GLU A 72 10.04 -8.45 -22.43
N ASN A 73 10.74 -8.17 -21.32
CA ASN A 73 12.03 -7.49 -21.33
C ASN A 73 13.16 -8.46 -21.75
N PRO A 74 14.04 -8.08 -22.70
CA PRO A 74 15.21 -8.89 -23.08
C PRO A 74 16.12 -9.27 -21.92
N ASP A 75 16.16 -8.45 -20.87
CA ASP A 75 16.99 -8.64 -19.68
C ASP A 75 16.22 -9.27 -18.50
N TYR A 76 15.05 -9.89 -18.75
CA TYR A 76 14.18 -10.51 -17.74
C TYR A 76 14.96 -11.35 -16.71
N ASP A 77 14.60 -11.16 -15.45
CA ASP A 77 15.11 -11.90 -14.31
C ASP A 77 13.93 -12.41 -13.46
N GLU A 78 13.78 -13.74 -13.38
CA GLU A 78 12.70 -14.40 -12.62
C GLU A 78 12.68 -13.99 -11.15
N LYS A 79 13.84 -13.75 -10.54
CA LYS A 79 13.91 -13.28 -9.15
C LYS A 79 13.46 -11.83 -9.04
N HIS A 80 13.72 -10.98 -10.04
CA HIS A 80 13.15 -9.64 -10.08
C HIS A 80 11.62 -9.70 -10.20
N ALA A 81 11.09 -10.61 -11.01
CA ALA A 81 9.66 -10.84 -11.13
C ALA A 81 9.02 -11.23 -9.80
N GLU A 82 9.54 -12.25 -9.12
CA GLU A 82 9.05 -12.69 -7.81
C GLU A 82 9.07 -11.56 -6.76
N MET A 83 10.18 -10.83 -6.67
CA MET A 83 10.33 -9.76 -5.66
C MET A 83 9.47 -8.54 -5.98
N PHE A 84 9.22 -8.25 -7.26
CA PHE A 84 8.33 -7.16 -7.66
C PHE A 84 6.87 -7.54 -7.43
N ASP A 85 6.48 -8.77 -7.77
CA ASP A 85 5.12 -9.29 -7.58
C ASP A 85 4.73 -9.33 -6.10
N ASP A 86 5.67 -9.69 -5.22
CA ASP A 86 5.45 -9.65 -3.76
C ASP A 86 5.02 -8.24 -3.29
N ILE A 87 5.64 -7.18 -3.80
CA ILE A 87 5.24 -5.80 -3.45
C ILE A 87 3.98 -5.36 -4.19
N GLN A 88 3.86 -5.69 -5.48
CA GLN A 88 2.69 -5.32 -6.28
C GLN A 88 1.41 -5.95 -5.71
N MET A 89 1.41 -7.27 -5.49
CA MET A 89 0.28 -8.03 -5.00
C MET A 89 0.14 -7.97 -3.48
N GLY A 90 1.25 -7.92 -2.75
CA GLY A 90 1.27 -7.92 -1.29
C GLY A 90 0.86 -6.58 -0.68
N ILE A 91 1.41 -5.47 -1.18
CA ILE A 91 1.16 -4.13 -0.63
C ILE A 91 0.25 -3.33 -1.55
N TYR A 92 0.64 -3.15 -2.81
CA TYR A 92 0.00 -2.15 -3.68
C TYR A 92 -1.46 -2.47 -3.99
N GLU A 93 -1.73 -3.61 -4.61
CA GLU A 93 -3.09 -3.97 -5.04
C GLU A 93 -4.03 -4.22 -3.87
N LYS A 94 -3.56 -4.89 -2.81
CA LYS A 94 -4.38 -5.14 -1.62
C LYS A 94 -4.73 -3.84 -0.90
N THR A 95 -3.77 -2.92 -0.74
CA THR A 95 -4.05 -1.63 -0.10
C THR A 95 -5.14 -0.87 -0.84
N ILE A 96 -5.04 -0.78 -2.17
CA ILE A 96 -6.06 -0.14 -3.01
C ILE A 96 -7.40 -0.85 -2.83
N TYR A 97 -7.43 -2.18 -2.95
CA TYR A 97 -8.66 -2.96 -2.82
C TYR A 97 -9.41 -2.71 -1.50
N TYR A 98 -8.71 -2.78 -0.36
CA TYR A 98 -9.35 -2.62 0.95
C TYR A 98 -9.78 -1.18 1.21
N VAL A 99 -8.98 -0.20 0.78
CA VAL A 99 -9.36 1.22 0.87
C VAL A 99 -10.59 1.49 0.00
N GLU A 100 -10.59 1.08 -1.26
CA GLU A 100 -11.75 1.30 -2.16
C GLU A 100 -13.00 0.54 -1.72
N SER A 101 -12.87 -0.59 -1.01
CA SER A 101 -14.00 -1.34 -0.47
C SER A 101 -14.71 -0.60 0.68
N ALA A 102 -13.97 0.21 1.44
CA ALA A 102 -14.52 1.04 2.51
C ALA A 102 -14.94 2.44 2.03
N PHE A 103 -14.39 2.88 0.91
CA PHE A 103 -14.66 4.18 0.30
C PHE A 103 -15.58 4.07 -0.92
N LYS A 104 -15.95 5.20 -1.56
CA LYS A 104 -16.70 5.08 -2.81
C LYS A 104 -15.74 4.55 -3.87
N LYS A 105 -16.18 3.60 -4.68
CA LYS A 105 -15.43 3.14 -5.84
C LYS A 105 -15.03 4.34 -6.71
N ASP A 106 -13.80 4.34 -7.20
CA ASP A 106 -13.19 5.40 -8.03
C ASP A 106 -12.95 6.74 -7.31
N GLU A 107 -13.20 6.84 -6.00
CA GLU A 107 -13.00 8.07 -5.19
C GLU A 107 -11.54 8.56 -5.22
N PHE A 108 -10.59 7.65 -5.42
CA PHE A 108 -9.14 7.92 -5.43
C PHE A 108 -8.49 7.67 -6.80
N SER A 109 -9.29 7.56 -7.87
CA SER A 109 -8.78 7.21 -9.20
C SER A 109 -7.72 8.18 -9.74
N ASP A 110 -7.83 9.47 -9.43
CA ASP A 110 -6.83 10.48 -9.80
C ASP A 110 -5.48 10.26 -9.10
N VAL A 111 -5.51 9.79 -7.84
CA VAL A 111 -4.30 9.50 -7.04
C VAL A 111 -3.63 8.23 -7.56
N ILE A 112 -4.42 7.20 -7.88
CA ILE A 112 -3.93 5.91 -8.37
C ILE A 112 -3.28 6.04 -9.77
N LYS A 113 -3.78 6.96 -10.60
CA LYS A 113 -3.29 7.19 -11.97
C LYS A 113 -2.11 8.17 -12.07
N GLY A 114 -1.78 8.88 -10.98
CA GLY A 114 -0.68 9.86 -10.92
C GLY A 114 0.70 9.27 -10.66
#